data_AF-A0A1S8X9E0-F1
#
_entry.id   AF-A0A1S8X9E0-F1
#
_cell.length_a   1.000
_cell.length_b   1.000
_cell.length_c   1.000
_cell.angle_alpha   90.00
_cell.angle_beta   90.00
_cell.angle_gamma   90.00
#
_symmetry.space_group_name_H-M   'P 1'
#
loop_
_entity.id
_entity.type
_entity.pdbx_description
1 polymer ?
#
loop_
_entity_poly.entity_id
_entity_poly.type
_entity_poly.pdbx_seq_one_letter_code
_entity_poly.pdbx_strand_id
1 'polypeptide(L)'
;MKDKNFAFCNCETLGKDNPFTKLVTNLEGVHPDVAYNRIPYEKGSLFLYFLEHTFGKDKMLSWLQQYIKKFAGGALDTHAWREFLSTQLGPEVEGPAVDWNEWLYGLGMPPWKPK
;
A
#
# COMPACT_ATOMS: atom_id res chain seq x y z
N MET A 1 -19.49 27.09 0.90
CA MET A 1 -19.39 25.64 1.19
C MET A 1 -18.01 25.24 0.71
N LYS A 2 -17.01 25.23 1.62
CA LYS A 2 -15.59 25.12 1.25
C LYS A 2 -15.26 23.67 0.94
N ASP A 3 -14.65 23.46 -0.23
CA ASP A 3 -14.03 22.21 -0.64
C ASP A 3 -13.20 21.65 0.51
N LYS A 4 -13.68 20.56 1.09
CA LYS A 4 -12.89 19.72 1.97
C LYS A 4 -11.89 19.04 1.05
N ASN A 5 -10.80 19.73 0.76
CA ASN A 5 -9.58 19.10 0.28
C ASN A 5 -9.29 17.97 1.25
N PHE A 6 -9.61 16.75 0.81
CA PHE A 6 -8.97 15.55 1.28
C PHE A 6 -7.47 15.77 1.04
N ALA A 7 -6.80 16.34 2.04
CA ALA A 7 -5.36 16.41 2.11
C ALA A 7 -4.87 14.98 2.35
N PHE A 8 -4.98 14.16 1.30
CA PHE A 8 -4.27 12.91 1.22
C PHE A 8 -2.80 13.28 1.08
N CYS A 9 -2.00 12.94 2.09
CA CYS A 9 -0.56 12.87 2.05
C CYS A 9 0.25 14.14 2.39
N ASN A 10 1.09 14.01 3.42
CA ASN A 10 2.33 14.80 3.65
C ASN A 10 3.36 14.72 2.48
N CYS A 11 3.00 14.14 1.33
CA CYS A 11 3.80 14.14 0.11
C CYS A 11 4.15 15.58 -0.33
N GLU A 12 3.24 16.54 -0.12
CA GLU A 12 3.49 17.95 -0.44
C GLU A 12 4.52 18.58 0.50
N THR A 13 4.59 18.15 1.76
CA THR A 13 5.57 18.65 2.75
C THR A 13 6.94 18.00 2.59
N LEU A 14 6.99 16.75 2.12
CA LEU A 14 8.25 16.02 1.88
C LEU A 14 8.85 16.29 0.49
N GLY A 15 8.03 16.76 -0.45
CA GLY A 15 8.33 16.83 -1.88
C GLY A 15 7.89 15.57 -2.60
N LYS A 16 7.21 15.72 -3.75
CA LYS A 16 6.65 14.59 -4.52
C LYS A 16 7.73 13.64 -5.05
N ASP A 17 8.95 14.13 -5.24
CA ASP A 17 10.08 13.35 -5.75
C ASP A 17 10.92 12.70 -4.62
N ASN A 18 10.51 12.87 -3.36
CA ASN A 18 11.25 12.33 -2.22
C ASN A 18 11.13 10.80 -2.15
N PRO A 19 12.25 10.04 -2.07
CA PRO A 19 12.21 8.58 -2.02
C PRO A 19 11.42 8.00 -0.83
N PHE A 20 11.22 8.77 0.25
CA PHE A 20 10.40 8.35 1.38
C PHE A 20 8.88 8.44 1.13
N THR A 21 8.48 8.86 -0.07
CA THR A 21 7.07 8.77 -0.54
C THR A 21 6.72 7.43 -1.19
N LYS A 22 7.69 6.54 -1.36
CA LYS A 22 7.45 5.15 -1.76
C LYS A 22 6.81 4.38 -0.61
N LEU A 23 5.93 3.43 -0.92
CA LEU A 23 5.33 2.57 0.10
C LEU A 23 6.35 1.54 0.61
N VAL A 24 7.14 0.96 -0.30
CA VAL A 24 8.30 0.14 0.02
C VAL A 24 9.55 1.00 -0.09
N THR A 25 10.09 1.41 1.05
CA THR A 25 11.25 2.28 1.15
C THR A 25 12.57 1.50 1.16
N ASN A 26 13.62 2.05 0.57
CA ASN A 26 14.99 1.62 0.82
C ASN A 26 15.58 2.48 1.96
N LEU A 27 15.99 1.84 3.05
CA LEU A 27 16.55 2.50 4.24
C LEU A 27 18.04 2.21 4.43
N GLU A 28 18.72 1.65 3.43
CA GLU A 28 20.16 1.43 3.48
C GLU A 28 20.91 2.75 3.74
N GLY A 29 21.65 2.81 4.85
CA GLY A 29 22.37 4.03 5.27
C GLY A 29 21.47 5.14 5.85
N VAL A 30 20.17 4.89 6.06
CA VAL A 30 19.22 5.88 6.59
C VAL A 30 18.88 5.55 8.04
N HIS A 31 19.00 6.55 8.93
CA HIS A 31 18.55 6.41 10.31
C HIS A 31 17.01 6.28 10.36
N PRO A 32 16.42 5.27 11.02
CA PRO A 32 14.98 5.02 11.01
C PRO A 32 14.12 6.23 11.44
N ASP A 33 14.58 6.99 12.45
CA ASP A 33 13.86 8.18 12.92
C ASP A 33 13.72 9.29 11.86
N VAL A 34 14.63 9.32 10.87
CA VAL A 34 14.59 10.28 9.75
C VAL A 34 13.63 9.81 8.66
N ALA A 35 13.41 8.50 8.54
CA ALA A 35 12.51 7.92 7.55
C ALA A 35 11.04 7.97 7.98
N TYR A 36 10.76 8.29 9.26
CA TYR A 36 9.40 8.34 9.78
C TYR A 36 8.55 9.39 9.06
N ASN A 37 7.40 8.97 8.55
CA ASN A 37 6.39 9.85 7.99
C ASN A 37 5.02 9.15 7.93
N ARG A 38 3.99 9.86 7.43
CA ARG A 38 2.61 9.37 7.32
C ARG A 38 2.35 8.50 6.08
N ILE A 39 3.32 8.39 5.15
CA ILE A 39 3.15 7.73 3.86
C ILE A 39 2.75 6.25 4.00
N PRO A 40 3.45 5.41 4.80
CA PRO A 40 3.07 4.00 4.94
C PRO A 40 1.65 3.80 5.44
N TYR A 41 1.16 4.71 6.29
CA TYR A 41 -0.19 4.66 6.83
C TYR A 41 -1.23 5.05 5.78
N GLU A 42 -1.05 6.20 5.12
CA GLU A 42 -2.05 6.74 4.19
C GLU A 42 -2.03 5.99 2.85
N LYS A 43 -0.86 5.82 2.24
CA LYS A 43 -0.71 5.10 0.97
C LYS A 43 -0.98 3.61 1.13
N GLY A 44 -0.55 3.01 2.25
CA GLY A 44 -0.85 1.61 2.57
C GLY A 44 -2.34 1.35 2.80
N SER A 45 -3.01 2.18 3.60
CA SER A 45 -4.46 2.07 3.81
C SER A 45 -5.24 2.28 2.51
N LEU A 46 -4.85 3.27 1.71
CA LEU A 46 -5.46 3.53 0.41
C LEU A 46 -5.28 2.34 -0.54
N PHE A 47 -4.11 1.69 -0.51
CA PHE A 47 -3.85 0.52 -1.34
C PHE A 47 -4.71 -0.67 -0.96
N LEU A 48 -4.86 -0.98 0.33
CA LEU A 48 -5.75 -2.03 0.79
C LEU A 48 -7.21 -1.75 0.41
N TYR A 49 -7.63 -0.48 0.50
CA TYR A 49 -8.98 -0.07 0.09
C TYR A 49 -9.20 -0.19 -1.43
N PHE A 50 -8.19 0.13 -2.23
CA PHE A 50 -8.20 -0.11 -3.68
C PHE A 50 -8.35 -1.60 -4.01
N LEU A 51 -7.62 -2.48 -3.32
CA LEU A 51 -7.74 -3.93 -3.51
C LEU A 51 -9.13 -4.44 -3.12
N GLU A 52 -9.71 -3.92 -2.02
CA GLU A 52 -11.10 -4.21 -1.63
C GLU A 52 -12.10 -3.80 -2.70
N HIS A 53 -11.93 -2.61 -3.27
CA HIS A 53 -12.81 -2.12 -4.33
C HIS A 53 -12.68 -2.93 -5.63
N THR A 54 -11.47 -3.41 -5.94
CA THR A 54 -11.16 -4.12 -7.19
C THR A 54 -11.57 -5.59 -7.14
N PHE A 55 -11.26 -6.30 -6.05
CA PHE A 55 -11.46 -7.75 -5.92
C PHE A 55 -12.66 -8.13 -5.07
N GLY A 56 -13.28 -7.16 -4.40
CA GLY A 56 -14.47 -7.34 -3.57
C GLY A 56 -14.14 -7.58 -2.10
N LYS A 57 -15.02 -7.04 -1.25
CA LYS A 57 -14.89 -7.05 0.20
C LYS A 57 -14.78 -8.44 0.81
N ASP A 58 -15.60 -9.39 0.35
CA ASP A 58 -15.62 -10.74 0.95
C ASP A 58 -14.31 -11.50 0.68
N LYS A 59 -13.75 -11.38 -0.53
CA LYS A 59 -12.45 -11.97 -0.88
C LYS A 59 -11.33 -11.35 -0.04
N MET A 60 -11.29 -10.01 0.06
CA MET A 60 -10.28 -9.30 0.85
C MET A 60 -10.38 -9.61 2.35
N LEU A 61 -11.59 -9.69 2.90
CA LEU A 61 -11.79 -10.02 4.31
C LEU A 61 -11.38 -11.47 4.60
N SER A 62 -11.73 -12.41 3.72
CA SER A 62 -11.29 -13.81 3.82
C SER A 62 -9.76 -13.91 3.78
N TRP A 63 -9.11 -13.22 2.83
CA TRP A 63 -7.66 -13.16 2.75
C TRP A 63 -7.05 -12.56 4.02
N LEU A 64 -7.60 -11.47 4.56
CA LEU A 64 -7.08 -10.82 5.76
C LEU A 64 -7.10 -11.76 6.98
N GLN A 65 -8.19 -12.51 7.17
CA GLN A 65 -8.28 -13.51 8.23
C GLN A 65 -7.21 -14.60 8.08
N GLN A 66 -7.00 -15.09 6.86
CA GLN A 66 -5.98 -16.11 6.57
C GLN A 66 -4.56 -15.56 6.70
N TYR A 67 -4.33 -14.31 6.30
CA TYR A 67 -3.07 -13.59 6.43
C TYR A 67 -2.63 -13.53 7.89
N ILE A 68 -3.51 -13.04 8.79
CA ILE A 68 -3.24 -12.98 10.22
C ILE A 68 -2.93 -14.38 10.76
N LYS A 69 -3.73 -15.39 10.41
CA LYS A 69 -3.53 -16.77 10.87
C LYS A 69 -2.20 -17.36 10.39
N LYS A 70 -1.81 -17.12 9.15
CA LYS A 70 -0.60 -17.71 8.54
C LYS A 70 0.68 -17.10 9.09
N PHE A 71 0.69 -15.78 9.32
CA PHE A 71 1.89 -15.05 9.73
C PHE A 71 1.90 -14.66 11.21
N ALA A 72 0.95 -15.13 12.01
CA ALA A 72 0.93 -14.93 13.46
C ALA A 72 2.22 -15.45 14.11
N GLY A 73 2.88 -14.60 14.89
CA GLY A 73 4.15 -14.92 15.56
C GLY A 73 5.36 -14.96 14.64
N GLY A 74 5.20 -14.58 13.37
CA GLY A 74 6.28 -14.50 12.38
C GLY A 74 6.57 -13.08 11.91
N ALA A 75 7.54 -12.98 11.01
CA ALA A 75 7.87 -11.77 10.26
C ALA A 75 7.77 -12.08 8.76
N LEU A 76 7.49 -11.06 7.96
CA LEU A 76 7.44 -11.15 6.50
C LEU A 76 7.83 -9.83 5.86
N ASP A 77 8.15 -9.88 4.58
CA ASP A 77 8.35 -8.71 3.73
C ASP A 77 7.18 -8.52 2.74
N THR A 78 7.24 -7.46 1.95
CA THR A 78 6.21 -7.13 0.95
C THR A 78 6.12 -8.16 -0.18
N HIS A 79 7.22 -8.86 -0.50
CA HIS A 79 7.22 -9.90 -1.52
C HIS A 79 6.37 -11.10 -1.06
N ALA A 80 6.65 -11.62 0.14
CA ALA A 80 5.89 -12.71 0.74
C ALA A 80 4.41 -12.33 0.97
N TRP A 81 4.15 -11.06 1.32
CA TRP A 81 2.79 -10.52 1.44
C TRP A 81 2.02 -10.57 0.10
N ARG A 82 2.65 -10.10 -1.00
CA ARG A 82 2.03 -10.10 -2.34
C ARG A 82 1.83 -11.51 -2.86
N GLU A 83 2.83 -12.38 -2.72
CA GLU A 83 2.73 -13.78 -3.11
C GLU A 83 1.54 -14.44 -2.41
N PHE A 84 1.41 -14.25 -1.09
CA PHE A 84 0.29 -14.78 -0.34
C PHE A 84 -1.06 -14.23 -0.81
N LEU A 85 -1.16 -12.92 -1.07
CA LEU A 85 -2.36 -12.30 -1.65
C LEU A 85 -2.75 -12.97 -2.96
N SER A 86 -1.81 -13.11 -3.89
CA SER A 86 -2.03 -13.71 -5.21
C SER A 86 -2.44 -15.19 -5.12
N THR A 87 -1.91 -15.95 -4.16
CA THR A 87 -2.35 -17.35 -3.95
C THR A 87 -3.80 -17.47 -3.47
N GLN A 88 -4.35 -16.46 -2.78
CA GLN A 88 -5.69 -16.51 -2.20
C GLN A 88 -6.76 -15.86 -3.08
N LEU A 89 -6.43 -14.73 -3.70
CA LEU A 89 -7.37 -13.98 -4.54
C LEU A 89 -7.36 -14.47 -6.00
N GLY A 90 -6.29 -15.15 -6.42
CA GLY A 90 -6.14 -15.74 -7.75
C GLY A 90 -5.25 -14.91 -8.69
N PRO A 91 -5.00 -15.43 -9.91
CA PRO A 91 -4.05 -14.84 -10.85
C PRO A 91 -4.46 -13.45 -11.37
N GLU A 92 -5.74 -13.08 -11.22
CA GLU A 92 -6.26 -11.75 -11.58
C GLU A 92 -5.57 -10.60 -10.83
N VAL A 93 -5.04 -10.87 -9.64
CA VAL A 93 -4.27 -9.93 -8.82
C VAL A 93 -2.94 -9.55 -9.48
N GLU A 94 -2.34 -10.46 -10.24
CA GLU A 94 -1.13 -10.24 -11.01
C GLU A 94 -1.41 -9.70 -12.42
N GLY A 95 -2.69 -9.49 -12.73
CA GLY A 95 -3.15 -8.92 -13.99
C GLY A 95 -3.02 -7.39 -14.06
N PRO A 96 -3.50 -6.78 -15.16
CA PRO A 96 -3.37 -5.34 -15.40
C PRO A 96 -4.24 -4.47 -14.47
N ALA A 97 -5.08 -5.09 -13.63
CA ALA A 97 -5.90 -4.38 -12.68
C ALA A 97 -5.06 -3.67 -11.60
N VAL A 98 -3.87 -4.20 -11.26
CA VAL A 98 -3.00 -3.63 -10.22
C VAL A 98 -1.64 -3.29 -10.81
N ASP A 99 -1.32 -2.00 -10.88
CA ASP A 99 0.05 -1.57 -11.16
C ASP A 99 0.89 -1.65 -9.87
N TRP A 100 1.45 -2.84 -9.64
CA TRP A 100 2.28 -3.13 -8.49
C TRP A 100 3.49 -2.21 -8.33
N ASN A 101 4.09 -1.81 -9.46
CA ASN A 101 5.26 -0.94 -9.42
C ASN A 101 4.87 0.47 -8.98
N GLU A 102 3.77 1.00 -9.50
CA GLU A 102 3.25 2.31 -9.10
C GLU A 102 2.84 2.33 -7.62
N TRP A 103 2.13 1.32 -7.15
CA TRP A 103 1.67 1.25 -5.76
C TRP A 103 2.81 1.08 -4.75
N LEU A 104 3.75 0.18 -5.02
CA LEU A 104 4.81 -0.16 -4.06
C LEU A 104 6.02 0.78 -4.15
N TYR A 105 6.43 1.13 -5.37
CA TYR A 105 7.70 1.80 -5.65
C TYR A 105 7.56 3.17 -6.33
N GLY A 106 6.35 3.52 -6.79
CA GLY A 106 6.02 4.83 -7.35
C GLY A 106 6.15 5.94 -6.31
N LEU A 107 6.55 7.12 -6.78
CA LEU A 107 6.72 8.32 -5.96
C LEU A 107 5.37 9.05 -5.76
N GLY A 108 5.25 9.75 -4.64
CA GLY A 108 4.03 10.51 -4.31
C GLY A 108 2.78 9.64 -4.11
N MET A 109 1.62 10.27 -4.24
CA MET A 109 0.33 9.57 -4.15
C MET A 109 -0.07 8.94 -5.48
N PRO A 110 -0.62 7.72 -5.46
CA PRO A 110 -1.12 7.07 -6.66
C PRO A 110 -2.29 7.86 -7.26
N PRO A 111 -2.55 7.74 -8.57
CA PRO A 111 -3.60 8.50 -9.25
C PRO A 111 -5.02 8.06 -8.84
N TRP A 112 -5.16 6.90 -8.20
CA TRP A 112 -6.45 6.35 -7.80
C TRP A 112 -7.04 7.09 -6.59
N LYS A 113 -8.32 7.47 -6.68
CA LYS A 113 -9.07 8.13 -5.61
C LYS A 113 -10.35 7.34 -5.29
N PRO A 114 -10.67 7.14 -3.99
CA PRO A 114 -11.96 6.63 -3.55
C PRO A 114 -13.10 7.47 -4.14
N LYS A 115 -14.18 6.81 -4.54
CA LYS A 115 -15.44 7.48 -4.89
C LYS A 115 -16.31 7.68 -3.66
#